data_AF-A0A1B6LYJ6-F1
#
_entry.id   AF-A0A1B6LYJ6-F1
#
_cell.length_a   1.000
_cell.length_b   1.000
_cell.length_c   1.000
_cell.angle_alpha   90.00
_cell.angle_beta   90.00
_cell.angle_gamma   90.00
#
_symmetry.space_group_name_H-M   'P 1'
#
loop_
_entity.id
_entity.type
_entity.pdbx_description
1 polymer ?
#
loop_
_entity_poly.entity_id
_entity_poly.type
_entity_poly.pdbx_seq_one_letter_code
_entity_poly.pdbx_strand_id
1 'polypeptide(L)'
;PGMVPPPPPPIPGAGPPPPPGLPPPLAPLTMGIPPPPPTPGGQGPPPSPAPFPSPPVGGWNAHRATFRKQALNPPVPMKPLYWTRVVVPPSPVDESQAPQNLSVPLWGELEEVKVDNIDEFAQLFSRQVIDKKNTKKKVVKPTKAQVAKILDSKRSQNVGILSQSLHVDFSEIENAVYNFDTSTVSLEALQQIYEVRATEEELALLRNHVASGSDQPLDKPEQFLMELADIPHFAERIACFMFQTEFSDNISGIGSKLNNIKSTCQFLMSSESLKTVLGIILALGNFMNGGNMQRGQADGFGLEILAKLKDVKSKDNSMTLLHFIVVSYMKKCGDVVATEGKLPVPEPSDIDKASSVQFDDIEAQLNGLDKELNGCQTKMETVITKSLEENVQPFKEKMESFLSAAKKQLAEEFENCEECKRKFNTTLKFYQFQPKGGMKEEEVAPKDFFPFWTPFCSDFKVLWQKEQQRIIKEKLKEAKKKTR
;
A
#
# COMPACT_ATOMS: atom_id res chain seq x y z
N PRO A 1 -7.41 63.97 -19.18
CA PRO A 1 -8.81 64.20 -18.77
C PRO A 1 -9.78 63.67 -19.85
N GLY A 2 -10.18 62.41 -19.71
CA GLY A 2 -11.21 61.76 -20.52
C GLY A 2 -12.09 60.96 -19.57
N MET A 3 -13.33 61.42 -19.39
CA MET A 3 -14.31 60.88 -18.45
C MET A 3 -14.95 59.61 -19.01
N VAL A 4 -14.94 58.55 -18.21
CA VAL A 4 -15.64 57.28 -18.45
C VAL A 4 -17.13 57.46 -18.08
N PRO A 5 -18.09 56.96 -18.88
CA PRO A 5 -19.52 57.16 -18.61
C PRO A 5 -20.00 56.35 -17.38
N PRO A 6 -21.09 56.79 -16.71
CA PRO A 6 -21.58 56.17 -15.48
C PRO A 6 -22.25 54.81 -15.75
N PRO A 7 -22.25 53.90 -14.74
CA PRO A 7 -22.86 52.58 -14.87
C PRO A 7 -24.40 52.64 -14.94
N PRO A 8 -25.05 51.65 -15.59
CA PRO A 8 -26.50 51.57 -15.72
C PRO A 8 -27.22 51.27 -14.39
N PRO A 9 -28.50 51.68 -14.25
CA PRO A 9 -29.29 51.48 -13.03
C PRO A 9 -29.71 50.02 -12.80
N PRO A 10 -30.00 49.61 -11.54
CA PRO A 10 -30.36 48.24 -11.20
C PRO A 10 -31.79 47.88 -11.63
N ILE A 11 -31.98 46.65 -12.09
CA ILE A 11 -33.28 46.07 -12.46
C ILE A 11 -34.09 45.75 -11.18
N PRO A 12 -35.35 46.20 -11.05
CA PRO A 12 -36.22 45.81 -9.93
C PRO A 12 -36.80 44.41 -10.16
N GLY A 13 -36.64 43.49 -9.20
CA GLY A 13 -37.51 42.29 -9.14
C GLY A 13 -36.90 40.92 -8.90
N ALA A 14 -35.71 40.78 -8.32
CA ALA A 14 -35.23 39.49 -7.81
C ALA A 14 -35.05 39.57 -6.29
N GLY A 15 -36.01 39.02 -5.55
CA GLY A 15 -35.92 38.87 -4.09
C GLY A 15 -34.77 37.95 -3.68
N PRO A 16 -34.34 38.00 -2.40
CA PRO A 16 -33.27 37.16 -1.90
C PRO A 16 -33.62 35.67 -2.00
N PRO A 17 -32.63 34.77 -2.17
CA PRO A 17 -32.86 33.34 -2.14
C PRO A 17 -33.40 32.91 -0.75
N PRO A 18 -34.25 31.88 -0.68
CA PRO A 18 -34.81 31.42 0.58
C PRO A 18 -33.70 30.86 1.51
N PRO A 19 -33.85 31.01 2.84
CA PRO A 19 -32.90 30.48 3.81
C PRO A 19 -32.83 28.93 3.75
N PRO A 20 -31.71 28.32 4.16
CA PRO A 20 -31.56 26.87 4.22
C PRO A 20 -32.63 26.25 5.14
N GLY A 21 -33.28 25.20 4.67
CA GLY A 21 -34.31 24.49 5.43
C GLY A 21 -33.77 23.91 6.74
N LEU A 22 -34.52 24.13 7.82
CA LEU A 22 -34.29 23.51 9.12
C LEU A 22 -34.48 21.98 9.01
N PRO A 23 -33.70 21.16 9.74
CA PRO A 23 -33.91 19.73 9.79
C PRO A 23 -35.28 19.38 10.41
N PRO A 24 -35.90 18.24 10.04
CA PRO A 24 -37.22 17.88 10.51
C PRO A 24 -37.25 17.69 12.04
N PRO A 25 -38.35 18.06 12.72
CA PRO A 25 -38.47 17.88 14.16
C PRO A 25 -38.59 16.40 14.51
N LEU A 26 -37.79 15.98 15.49
CA LEU A 26 -37.89 14.68 16.15
C LEU A 26 -39.30 14.52 16.74
N ALA A 27 -39.97 13.42 16.39
CA ALA A 27 -41.28 13.09 16.94
C ALA A 27 -41.21 12.93 18.47
N PRO A 28 -42.24 13.34 19.23
CA PRO A 28 -42.22 13.25 20.68
C PRO A 28 -42.29 11.79 21.12
N LEU A 29 -41.33 11.39 21.97
CA LEU A 29 -41.40 10.15 22.73
C LEU A 29 -42.57 10.25 23.71
N THR A 30 -43.71 9.68 23.34
CA THR A 30 -44.79 9.42 24.27
C THR A 30 -44.31 8.35 25.26
N MET A 31 -44.01 8.78 26.49
CA MET A 31 -43.91 7.90 27.65
C MET A 31 -45.28 7.26 27.92
N GLY A 32 -45.54 6.14 27.23
CA GLY A 32 -46.63 5.23 27.52
C GLY A 32 -46.18 4.23 28.58
N ILE A 33 -46.85 4.28 29.73
CA ILE A 33 -46.73 3.38 30.87
C ILE A 33 -46.88 1.92 30.37
N PRO A 34 -46.00 0.97 30.76
CA PRO A 34 -46.18 -0.43 30.39
C PRO A 34 -47.41 -1.03 31.09
N PRO A 35 -48.15 -1.94 30.44
CA PRO A 35 -49.33 -2.58 31.03
C PRO A 35 -48.95 -3.46 32.24
N PRO A 36 -49.88 -3.64 33.20
CA PRO A 36 -49.62 -4.39 34.42
C PRO A 36 -49.36 -5.89 34.14
N PRO A 37 -48.56 -6.56 34.98
CA PRO A 37 -48.25 -7.98 34.81
C PRO A 37 -49.49 -8.87 35.03
N PRO A 38 -49.63 -9.98 34.29
CA PRO A 38 -50.69 -10.96 34.52
C PRO A 38 -50.48 -11.68 35.86
N THR A 39 -51.59 -11.92 36.56
CA THR A 39 -51.67 -12.68 37.81
C THR A 39 -51.25 -14.14 37.64
N PRO A 40 -50.56 -14.76 38.62
CA PRO A 40 -50.16 -16.16 38.53
C PRO A 40 -51.28 -17.09 38.98
N GLY A 41 -51.73 -18.00 38.10
CA GLY A 41 -52.60 -19.10 38.48
C GLY A 41 -53.13 -19.91 37.31
N GLY A 42 -52.81 -21.22 37.28
CA GLY A 42 -53.49 -22.20 36.45
C GLY A 42 -52.56 -23.14 35.67
N GLN A 43 -52.22 -24.28 36.28
CA GLN A 43 -51.50 -25.38 35.63
C GLN A 43 -52.37 -26.01 34.53
N GLY A 44 -51.84 -26.10 33.32
CA GLY A 44 -52.33 -26.95 32.23
C GLY A 44 -51.19 -27.86 31.74
N PRO A 45 -51.47 -29.09 31.27
CA PRO A 45 -50.44 -30.06 30.92
C PRO A 45 -49.64 -29.59 29.69
N PRO A 46 -48.34 -29.96 29.58
CA PRO A 46 -47.50 -29.53 28.46
C PRO A 46 -47.99 -30.15 27.14
N PRO A 47 -47.94 -29.41 26.02
CA PRO A 47 -48.23 -29.96 24.70
C PRO A 47 -47.13 -30.95 24.29
N SER A 48 -47.53 -32.05 23.66
CA SER A 48 -46.63 -33.09 23.13
C SER A 48 -45.69 -32.53 22.04
N PRO A 49 -44.47 -33.07 21.88
CA PRO A 49 -43.52 -32.57 20.89
C PRO A 49 -44.03 -32.79 19.48
N ALA A 50 -43.99 -31.75 18.64
CA ALA A 50 -44.28 -31.86 17.22
C ALA A 50 -43.29 -32.83 16.52
N PRO A 51 -43.73 -33.62 15.52
CA PRO A 51 -42.82 -34.48 14.77
C PRO A 51 -41.82 -33.62 14.00
N PHE A 52 -40.56 -34.05 13.94
CA PHE A 52 -39.55 -33.43 13.09
C PHE A 52 -40.00 -33.48 11.62
N PRO A 53 -39.79 -32.41 10.83
CA PRO A 53 -40.13 -32.42 9.42
C PRO A 53 -39.31 -33.48 8.68
N SER A 54 -39.95 -34.17 7.74
CA SER A 54 -39.31 -35.15 6.87
C SER A 54 -38.12 -34.52 6.12
N PRO A 55 -36.97 -35.21 5.98
CA PRO A 55 -35.84 -34.67 5.24
C PRO A 55 -36.19 -34.48 3.76
N PRO A 56 -35.59 -33.49 3.07
CA PRO A 56 -35.87 -33.23 1.67
C PRO A 56 -35.53 -34.45 0.80
N VAL A 57 -36.35 -34.68 -0.23
CA VAL A 57 -36.10 -35.71 -1.25
C VAL A 57 -34.74 -35.43 -1.90
N GLY A 58 -33.75 -36.28 -1.61
CA GLY A 58 -32.38 -36.18 -2.12
C GLY A 58 -31.28 -36.56 -1.11
N GLY A 59 -31.57 -36.53 0.19
CA GLY A 59 -30.62 -36.92 1.24
C GLY A 59 -29.33 -36.10 1.28
N TRP A 60 -28.53 -36.27 2.34
CA TRP A 60 -27.23 -35.60 2.52
C TRP A 60 -26.18 -35.95 1.44
N ASN A 61 -26.52 -36.86 0.52
CA ASN A 61 -25.67 -37.34 -0.55
C ASN A 61 -25.86 -36.60 -1.89
N ALA A 62 -26.95 -35.84 -2.09
CA ALA A 62 -27.19 -35.10 -3.34
C ALA A 62 -26.14 -34.01 -3.62
N HIS A 63 -25.47 -33.47 -2.58
CA HIS A 63 -24.40 -32.47 -2.75
C HIS A 63 -23.05 -33.07 -3.19
N ARG A 64 -22.83 -34.39 -3.05
CA ARG A 64 -21.60 -35.02 -3.58
C ARG A 64 -21.65 -35.24 -5.09
N ALA A 65 -22.85 -35.30 -5.67
CA ALA A 65 -23.07 -35.50 -7.11
C ALA A 65 -22.68 -34.30 -7.98
N THR A 66 -22.30 -33.15 -7.38
CA THR A 66 -21.92 -31.92 -8.09
C THR A 66 -20.42 -31.62 -8.05
N PHE A 67 -19.61 -32.45 -7.37
CA PHE A 67 -18.16 -32.24 -7.32
C PHE A 67 -17.47 -32.92 -8.51
N ARG A 68 -16.73 -32.14 -9.29
CA ARG A 68 -15.97 -32.63 -10.44
C ARG A 68 -14.68 -33.37 -10.06
N LYS A 69 -14.16 -33.15 -8.84
CA LYS A 69 -12.86 -33.68 -8.39
C LYS A 69 -13.05 -34.85 -7.43
N GLN A 70 -12.16 -35.84 -7.52
CA GLN A 70 -12.18 -37.02 -6.65
C GLN A 70 -11.78 -36.64 -5.22
N ALA A 71 -12.38 -37.31 -4.23
CA ALA A 71 -11.99 -37.12 -2.85
C ALA A 71 -10.66 -37.84 -2.59
N LEU A 72 -9.67 -37.12 -2.09
CA LEU A 72 -8.39 -37.67 -1.66
C LEU A 72 -8.39 -37.90 -0.14
N ASN A 73 -7.89 -39.06 0.29
CA ASN A 73 -7.71 -39.40 1.70
C ASN A 73 -6.23 -39.69 1.94
N PRO A 74 -5.46 -38.70 2.44
CA PRO A 74 -4.06 -38.91 2.78
C PRO A 74 -3.88 -39.99 3.86
N PRO A 75 -2.74 -40.72 3.89
CA PRO A 75 -2.49 -41.77 4.87
C PRO A 75 -2.27 -41.25 6.29
N VAL A 76 -1.97 -39.94 6.45
CA VAL A 76 -1.75 -39.27 7.75
C VAL A 76 -2.58 -37.98 7.86
N PRO A 77 -2.97 -37.54 9.07
CA PRO A 77 -3.68 -36.27 9.25
C PRO A 77 -2.78 -35.09 8.85
N MET A 78 -3.19 -34.31 7.84
CA MET A 78 -2.43 -33.17 7.33
C MET A 78 -2.71 -31.87 8.11
N LYS A 79 -1.76 -30.95 8.11
CA LYS A 79 -2.01 -29.56 8.54
C LYS A 79 -3.03 -28.93 7.58
N PRO A 80 -4.12 -28.31 8.08
CA PRO A 80 -5.16 -27.77 7.20
C PRO A 80 -4.67 -26.51 6.49
N LEU A 81 -4.93 -26.43 5.18
CA LEU A 81 -4.80 -25.19 4.42
C LEU A 81 -6.17 -24.49 4.38
N TYR A 82 -6.27 -23.31 5.00
CA TYR A 82 -7.54 -22.60 5.18
C TYR A 82 -7.91 -21.75 3.96
N TRP A 83 -8.29 -22.39 2.85
CA TRP A 83 -8.79 -21.71 1.66
C TRP A 83 -10.31 -21.52 1.66
N THR A 84 -10.80 -20.56 0.88
CA THR A 84 -12.22 -20.46 0.56
C THR A 84 -12.53 -21.38 -0.63
N ARG A 85 -13.44 -22.33 -0.44
CA ARG A 85 -13.79 -23.32 -1.46
C ARG A 85 -14.57 -22.67 -2.61
N VAL A 86 -14.10 -22.84 -3.85
CA VAL A 86 -14.84 -22.50 -5.08
C VAL A 86 -15.42 -23.78 -5.69
N VAL A 87 -16.72 -23.80 -5.97
CA VAL A 87 -17.40 -24.93 -6.63
C VAL A 87 -17.89 -24.45 -7.99
N VAL A 88 -17.35 -25.04 -9.06
CA VAL A 88 -17.83 -24.77 -10.42
C VAL A 88 -19.09 -25.62 -10.65
N PRO A 89 -20.24 -25.02 -10.95
CA PRO A 89 -21.46 -25.76 -11.23
C PRO A 89 -21.25 -26.69 -12.44
N PRO A 90 -21.80 -27.92 -12.43
CA PRO A 90 -21.86 -28.73 -13.63
C PRO A 90 -22.67 -27.98 -14.70
N SER A 91 -22.11 -27.86 -15.91
CA SER A 91 -22.81 -27.21 -17.02
C SER A 91 -24.06 -28.02 -17.36
N PRO A 92 -25.26 -27.42 -17.40
CA PRO A 92 -26.43 -28.10 -17.94
C PRO A 92 -26.19 -28.32 -19.44
N VAL A 93 -26.07 -29.57 -19.85
CA VAL A 93 -25.86 -29.95 -21.24
C VAL A 93 -27.21 -29.89 -21.95
N ASP A 94 -27.47 -28.78 -22.62
CA ASP A 94 -28.22 -28.76 -23.86
C ASP A 94 -27.46 -27.83 -24.82
N GLU A 95 -26.61 -28.43 -25.66
CA GLU A 95 -25.70 -27.74 -26.60
C GLU A 95 -26.45 -26.85 -27.61
N SER A 96 -27.78 -26.92 -27.63
CA SER A 96 -28.64 -26.19 -28.56
C SER A 96 -29.01 -24.76 -28.12
N GLN A 97 -28.75 -24.35 -26.86
CA GLN A 97 -29.15 -23.02 -26.35
C GLN A 97 -28.08 -22.23 -25.58
N ALA A 98 -26.80 -22.62 -25.66
CA ALA A 98 -25.73 -21.85 -25.01
C ALA A 98 -25.34 -20.60 -25.84
N PRO A 99 -25.38 -19.37 -25.29
CA PRO A 99 -24.86 -18.18 -25.98
C PRO A 99 -23.36 -18.33 -26.21
N GLN A 100 -22.92 -18.08 -27.45
CA GLN A 100 -21.57 -18.32 -28.02
C GLN A 100 -20.40 -17.53 -27.38
N ASN A 101 -20.53 -17.01 -26.15
CA ASN A 101 -19.53 -16.13 -25.52
C ASN A 101 -19.36 -16.30 -23.99
N LEU A 102 -19.65 -17.46 -23.41
CA LEU A 102 -19.26 -17.74 -22.02
C LEU A 102 -17.97 -18.56 -22.01
N SER A 103 -16.85 -17.89 -21.68
CA SER A 103 -15.58 -18.56 -21.41
C SER A 103 -15.78 -19.54 -20.25
N VAL A 104 -15.32 -20.78 -20.42
CA VAL A 104 -15.25 -21.73 -19.29
C VAL A 104 -14.39 -21.06 -18.21
N PRO A 105 -14.84 -21.03 -16.94
CA PRO A 105 -14.04 -20.46 -15.87
C PRO A 105 -12.74 -21.25 -15.75
N LEU A 106 -11.63 -20.58 -15.40
CA LEU A 106 -10.30 -21.21 -15.24
C LEU A 106 -10.34 -22.51 -14.42
N TRP A 107 -11.06 -22.50 -13.29
CA TRP A 107 -11.23 -23.67 -12.42
C TRP A 107 -11.96 -24.84 -13.10
N GLY A 108 -12.69 -24.56 -14.17
CA GLY A 108 -13.33 -25.48 -15.10
C GLY A 108 -12.33 -26.29 -15.93
N GLU A 109 -11.29 -25.61 -16.44
CA GLU A 109 -10.31 -26.15 -17.38
C GLU A 109 -9.09 -26.81 -16.70
N LEU A 110 -8.80 -26.45 -15.46
CA LEU A 110 -7.64 -26.98 -14.73
C LEU A 110 -7.83 -28.44 -14.29
N GLU A 111 -6.95 -29.31 -14.79
CA GLU A 111 -6.76 -30.68 -14.29
C GLU A 111 -5.71 -30.72 -13.17
N GLU A 112 -5.88 -31.62 -12.19
CA GLU A 112 -4.90 -31.79 -11.10
C GLU A 112 -3.66 -32.51 -11.62
N VAL A 113 -2.51 -31.86 -11.50
CA VAL A 113 -1.23 -32.45 -11.87
C VAL A 113 -0.86 -33.53 -10.86
N LYS A 114 -0.45 -34.71 -11.34
CA LYS A 114 0.06 -35.77 -10.49
C LYS A 114 1.42 -35.33 -9.91
N VAL A 115 1.54 -35.37 -8.59
CA VAL A 115 2.76 -35.05 -7.86
C VAL A 115 3.47 -36.35 -7.50
N ASP A 116 4.68 -36.54 -8.00
CA ASP A 116 5.42 -37.81 -7.89
C ASP A 116 5.96 -38.08 -6.47
N ASN A 117 6.19 -37.04 -5.66
CA ASN A 117 6.71 -37.15 -4.28
C ASN A 117 5.65 -36.88 -3.20
N ILE A 118 4.41 -37.31 -3.43
CA ILE A 118 3.28 -37.03 -2.52
C ILE A 118 3.48 -37.62 -1.10
N ASP A 119 4.24 -38.71 -0.96
CA ASP A 119 4.53 -39.34 0.33
C ASP A 119 5.52 -38.53 1.17
N GLU A 120 6.55 -37.96 0.54
CA GLU A 120 7.48 -37.03 1.19
C GLU A 120 6.75 -35.77 1.65
N PHE A 121 5.89 -35.23 0.78
CA PHE A 121 5.01 -34.11 1.10
C PHE A 121 4.10 -34.43 2.30
N ALA A 122 3.52 -35.63 2.35
CA ALA A 122 2.68 -36.05 3.47
C ALA A 122 3.45 -36.08 4.80
N GLN A 123 4.72 -36.49 4.79
CA GLN A 123 5.56 -36.49 5.99
C GLN A 123 5.88 -35.07 6.47
N LEU A 124 6.32 -34.19 5.58
CA LEU A 124 6.74 -32.82 5.89
C LEU A 124 5.59 -31.95 6.44
N PHE A 125 4.37 -32.16 5.94
CA PHE A 125 3.21 -31.31 6.24
C PHE A 125 2.10 -32.02 7.03
N SER A 126 2.40 -33.20 7.59
CA SER A 126 1.51 -33.86 8.56
C SER A 126 1.37 -33.04 9.85
N ARG A 127 0.27 -33.25 10.56
CA ARG A 127 0.17 -32.80 11.95
C ARG A 127 1.13 -33.64 12.78
N GLN A 128 1.97 -33.00 13.59
CA GLN A 128 2.77 -33.71 14.59
C GLN A 128 1.83 -34.49 15.50
N VAL A 129 1.93 -35.82 15.43
CA VAL A 129 1.30 -36.70 16.40
C VAL A 129 2.16 -36.59 17.65
N ILE A 130 1.79 -35.68 18.56
CA ILE A 130 2.27 -35.77 19.93
C ILE A 130 1.60 -37.03 20.49
N ASP A 131 2.37 -38.11 20.62
CA ASP A 131 1.96 -39.32 21.32
C ASP A 131 1.49 -38.93 22.72
N LYS A 132 0.18 -38.75 22.88
CA LYS A 132 -0.45 -38.73 24.20
C LYS A 132 -0.40 -40.15 24.72
N LYS A 133 0.76 -40.54 25.26
CA LYS A 133 0.85 -41.63 26.22
C LYS A 133 -0.15 -41.33 27.32
N ASN A 134 -1.27 -42.04 27.26
CA ASN A 134 -2.28 -42.14 28.30
C ASN A 134 -1.63 -42.80 29.53
N THR A 135 -0.87 -42.03 30.28
CA THR A 135 -0.75 -42.25 31.72
C THR A 135 -1.73 -41.31 32.38
N LYS A 136 -2.98 -41.79 32.53
CA LYS A 136 -3.84 -41.34 33.62
C LYS A 136 -3.18 -41.76 34.94
N LYS A 137 -2.12 -41.07 35.34
CA LYS A 137 -1.86 -40.86 36.76
C LYS A 137 -2.80 -39.74 37.16
N LYS A 138 -3.69 -40.00 38.12
CA LYS A 138 -4.26 -38.95 38.95
C LYS A 138 -3.08 -38.25 39.63
N VAL A 139 -2.48 -37.28 38.95
CA VAL A 139 -1.69 -36.27 39.62
C VAL A 139 -2.73 -35.38 40.26
N VAL A 140 -2.81 -35.50 41.59
CA VAL A 140 -3.41 -34.50 42.46
C VAL A 140 -3.04 -33.14 41.88
N LYS A 141 -4.03 -32.33 41.46
CA LYS A 141 -3.76 -30.92 41.18
C LYS A 141 -3.02 -30.42 42.42
N PRO A 142 -1.75 -29.98 42.33
CA PRO A 142 -1.24 -29.19 43.43
C PRO A 142 -2.25 -28.05 43.57
N THR A 143 -2.68 -27.80 44.80
CA THR A 143 -3.30 -26.54 45.17
C THR A 143 -2.62 -25.46 44.34
N LYS A 144 -3.35 -24.83 43.40
CA LYS A 144 -2.79 -23.70 42.64
C LYS A 144 -2.28 -22.76 43.72
N ALA A 145 -0.96 -22.60 43.83
CA ALA A 145 -0.40 -21.57 44.67
C ALA A 145 -1.15 -20.29 44.30
N GLN A 146 -1.65 -19.56 45.30
CA GLN A 146 -2.21 -18.25 45.03
C GLN A 146 -1.09 -17.44 44.39
N VAL A 147 -1.25 -17.14 43.09
CA VAL A 147 -0.29 -16.33 42.35
C VAL A 147 -0.62 -14.87 42.60
N ALA A 148 0.41 -14.07 42.80
CA ALA A 148 0.26 -12.64 43.02
C ALA A 148 -0.07 -11.95 41.69
N LYS A 149 -1.18 -11.22 41.66
CA LYS A 149 -1.59 -10.36 40.54
C LYS A 149 -1.30 -8.92 40.91
N ILE A 150 -0.13 -8.43 40.47
CA ILE A 150 0.37 -7.10 40.80
C ILE A 150 -0.17 -6.06 39.81
N LEU A 151 -0.27 -6.44 38.54
CA LEU A 151 -0.83 -5.59 37.49
C LEU A 151 -2.36 -5.67 37.48
N ASP A 152 -2.99 -4.66 36.91
CA ASP A 152 -4.43 -4.71 36.70
C ASP A 152 -4.82 -5.85 35.75
N SER A 153 -6.02 -6.38 35.93
CA SER A 153 -6.46 -7.59 35.24
C SER A 153 -6.46 -7.46 33.71
N LYS A 154 -6.67 -6.26 33.17
CA LYS A 154 -6.69 -6.03 31.73
C LYS A 154 -5.27 -5.99 31.18
N ARG A 155 -4.37 -5.30 31.89
CA ARG A 155 -2.95 -5.23 31.54
C ARG A 155 -2.29 -6.61 31.57
N SER A 156 -2.45 -7.35 32.66
CA SER A 156 -1.93 -8.72 32.80
C SER A 156 -2.49 -9.66 31.72
N GLN A 157 -3.78 -9.54 31.40
CA GLN A 157 -4.40 -10.31 30.30
C GLN A 157 -3.80 -9.97 28.94
N ASN A 158 -3.59 -8.70 28.60
CA ASN A 158 -3.02 -8.29 27.32
C ASN A 158 -1.60 -8.84 27.12
N VAL A 159 -0.77 -8.74 28.15
CA VAL A 159 0.59 -9.29 28.15
C VAL A 159 0.55 -10.81 28.02
N GLY A 160 -0.33 -11.47 28.77
CA GLY A 160 -0.51 -12.92 28.70
C GLY A 160 -0.98 -13.42 27.33
N ILE A 161 -1.87 -12.68 26.67
CA ILE A 161 -2.31 -13.00 25.29
C ILE A 161 -1.14 -12.88 24.34
N LEU A 162 -0.39 -11.77 24.37
CA LEU A 162 0.74 -11.58 23.46
C LEU A 162 1.80 -12.67 23.67
N SER A 163 2.23 -12.88 24.90
CA SER A 163 3.22 -13.91 25.26
C SER A 163 2.81 -15.29 24.74
N GLN A 164 1.52 -15.66 24.85
CA GLN A 164 1.02 -16.94 24.32
C GLN A 164 0.90 -16.98 22.79
N SER A 165 0.58 -15.85 22.15
CA SER A 165 0.42 -15.79 20.69
C SER A 165 1.74 -15.73 19.92
N LEU A 166 2.82 -15.27 20.56
CA LEU A 166 4.13 -15.19 19.92
C LEU A 166 4.66 -16.57 19.52
N HIS A 167 4.35 -17.63 20.28
CA HIS A 167 4.86 -18.99 20.06
C HIS A 167 6.40 -19.06 19.97
N VAL A 168 7.09 -18.14 20.65
CA VAL A 168 8.54 -18.03 20.74
C VAL A 168 8.94 -18.25 22.19
N ASP A 169 10.01 -19.02 22.43
CA ASP A 169 10.53 -19.22 23.78
C ASP A 169 11.28 -17.96 24.25
N PHE A 170 11.24 -17.64 25.55
CA PHE A 170 11.88 -16.43 26.07
C PHE A 170 13.38 -16.36 25.73
N SER A 171 14.07 -17.51 25.78
CA SER A 171 15.49 -17.61 25.39
C SER A 171 15.75 -17.20 23.93
N GLU A 172 14.79 -17.40 23.03
CA GLU A 172 14.92 -16.97 21.63
C GLU A 172 14.76 -15.45 21.51
N ILE A 173 13.88 -14.85 22.31
CA ILE A 173 13.73 -13.38 22.41
C ILE A 173 15.03 -12.78 22.95
N GLU A 174 15.52 -13.31 24.07
CA GLU A 174 16.78 -12.87 24.68
C GLU A 174 17.95 -12.99 23.68
N ASN A 175 18.07 -14.13 23.00
CA ASN A 175 19.10 -14.37 22.00
C ASN A 175 19.00 -13.40 20.82
N ALA A 176 17.79 -13.09 20.33
CA ALA A 176 17.57 -12.12 19.26
C ALA A 176 18.04 -10.71 19.65
N VAL A 177 17.77 -10.29 20.89
CA VAL A 177 18.13 -8.97 21.41
C VAL A 177 19.64 -8.83 21.66
N TYR A 178 20.28 -9.83 22.28
CA TYR A 178 21.73 -9.81 22.51
C TYR A 178 22.51 -9.87 21.21
N ASN A 179 22.15 -10.80 20.32
CA ASN A 179 22.88 -10.99 19.07
C ASN A 179 22.53 -9.98 18.00
N PHE A 180 21.56 -9.11 18.25
CA PHE A 180 21.04 -8.17 17.29
C PHE A 180 20.72 -8.87 15.95
N ASP A 181 19.92 -9.94 16.04
CA ASP A 181 19.47 -10.78 14.92
C ASP A 181 17.95 -11.05 14.99
N THR A 182 17.24 -10.75 13.91
CA THR A 182 15.78 -10.99 13.77
C THR A 182 15.44 -12.18 12.87
N SER A 183 16.38 -13.11 12.66
CA SER A 183 16.17 -14.30 11.84
C SER A 183 15.19 -15.31 12.47
N THR A 184 15.24 -15.46 13.80
CA THR A 184 14.38 -16.36 14.57
C THR A 184 13.13 -15.64 15.09
N VAL A 185 13.29 -14.42 15.60
CA VAL A 185 12.20 -13.58 16.11
C VAL A 185 12.05 -12.37 15.20
N SER A 186 10.90 -12.23 14.56
CA SER A 186 10.68 -11.14 13.60
C SER A 186 10.73 -9.77 14.29
N LEU A 187 11.10 -8.74 13.52
CA LEU A 187 11.08 -7.36 14.03
C LEU A 187 9.68 -6.93 14.49
N GLU A 188 8.62 -7.39 13.80
CA GLU A 188 7.23 -7.14 14.19
C GLU A 188 6.91 -7.74 15.56
N ALA A 189 7.37 -8.96 15.84
CA ALA A 189 7.23 -9.58 17.16
C ALA A 189 7.98 -8.79 18.23
N LEU A 190 9.23 -8.38 17.96
CA LEU A 190 10.02 -7.56 18.88
C LEU A 190 9.37 -6.19 19.14
N GLN A 191 8.75 -5.57 18.14
CA GLN A 191 8.01 -4.33 18.28
C GLN A 191 6.78 -4.51 19.17
N GLN A 192 6.01 -5.60 18.98
CA GLN A 192 4.88 -5.92 19.86
C GLN A 192 5.34 -6.16 21.31
N ILE A 193 6.46 -6.86 21.51
CA ILE A 193 7.08 -7.07 22.83
C ILE A 193 7.49 -5.72 23.44
N TYR A 194 8.11 -4.85 22.64
CA TYR A 194 8.49 -3.50 23.07
C TYR A 194 7.29 -2.69 23.55
N GLU A 195 6.18 -2.68 22.80
CA GLU A 195 4.96 -1.95 23.18
C GLU A 195 4.32 -2.47 24.47
N VAL A 196 4.44 -3.77 24.77
CA VAL A 196 3.86 -4.33 26.00
C VAL A 196 4.79 -4.30 27.20
N ARG A 197 6.06 -3.93 27.04
CA ARG A 197 7.04 -3.89 28.13
C ARG A 197 6.50 -3.13 29.35
N ALA A 198 6.96 -3.51 30.54
CA ALA A 198 6.49 -2.88 31.76
C ALA A 198 7.00 -1.43 31.86
N THR A 199 6.18 -0.54 32.41
CA THR A 199 6.64 0.81 32.78
C THR A 199 7.54 0.75 34.02
N GLU A 200 8.30 1.81 34.28
CA GLU A 200 9.14 1.88 35.49
C GLU A 200 8.33 1.74 36.79
N GLU A 201 7.11 2.26 36.82
CA GLU A 201 6.18 2.12 37.94
C GLU A 201 5.72 0.67 38.11
N GLU A 202 5.36 0.00 37.00
CA GLU A 202 4.98 -1.41 36.99
C GLU A 202 6.15 -2.29 37.47
N LEU A 203 7.36 -2.05 36.98
CA LEU A 203 8.58 -2.76 37.39
C LEU A 203 8.91 -2.55 38.86
N ALA A 204 8.74 -1.34 39.39
CA ALA A 204 8.96 -1.06 40.81
C ALA A 204 8.01 -1.89 41.69
N LEU A 205 6.73 -2.00 41.31
CA LEU A 205 5.77 -2.84 42.03
C LEU A 205 6.15 -4.32 41.99
N LEU A 206 6.54 -4.83 40.81
CA LEU A 206 6.95 -6.22 40.63
C LEU A 206 8.22 -6.54 41.44
N ARG A 207 9.25 -5.69 41.36
CA ARG A 207 10.50 -5.83 42.13
C ARG A 207 10.25 -5.79 43.63
N ASN A 208 9.40 -4.88 44.11
CA ASN A 208 9.04 -4.81 45.52
C ASN A 208 8.35 -6.08 46.02
N HIS A 209 7.45 -6.67 45.21
CA HIS A 209 6.81 -7.94 45.55
C HIS A 209 7.83 -9.07 45.67
N VAL A 210 8.74 -9.20 44.70
CA VAL A 210 9.83 -10.20 44.74
C VAL A 210 10.76 -9.98 45.94
N ALA A 211 11.16 -8.74 46.20
CA ALA A 211 12.05 -8.39 47.30
C ALA A 211 11.41 -8.59 48.68
N SER A 212 10.09 -8.53 48.79
CA SER A 212 9.36 -8.74 50.05
C SER A 212 9.41 -10.20 50.54
N GLY A 213 9.92 -11.13 49.74
CA GLY A 213 10.00 -12.54 50.09
C GLY A 213 8.63 -13.21 50.21
N SER A 214 7.63 -12.68 49.51
CA SER A 214 6.27 -13.22 49.48
C SER A 214 6.26 -14.67 48.97
N ASP A 215 5.64 -15.59 49.72
CA ASP A 215 5.44 -16.99 49.33
C ASP A 215 4.53 -17.16 48.09
N GLN A 216 3.86 -16.08 47.65
CA GLN A 216 3.05 -16.06 46.42
C GLN A 216 3.91 -15.70 45.20
N PRO A 217 4.18 -16.65 44.27
CA PRO A 217 4.92 -16.34 43.06
C PRO A 217 4.09 -15.41 42.15
N LEU A 218 4.79 -14.61 41.33
CA LEU A 218 4.17 -13.80 40.28
C LEU A 218 3.38 -14.69 39.30
N ASP A 219 2.30 -14.18 38.71
CA ASP A 219 1.64 -14.86 37.59
C ASP A 219 2.50 -14.78 36.31
N LYS A 220 2.23 -15.61 35.31
CA LYS A 220 3.07 -15.75 34.11
C LYS A 220 3.30 -14.44 33.33
N PRO A 221 2.28 -13.57 33.11
CA PRO A 221 2.50 -12.31 32.40
C PRO A 221 3.49 -11.39 33.14
N GLU A 222 3.38 -11.32 34.46
CA GLU A 222 4.27 -10.55 35.32
C GLU A 222 5.69 -11.14 35.34
N GLN A 223 5.84 -12.47 35.33
CA GLN A 223 7.14 -13.14 35.16
C GLN A 223 7.78 -12.75 33.83
N PHE A 224 7.03 -12.82 32.72
CA PHE A 224 7.52 -12.44 31.40
C PHE A 224 8.02 -10.97 31.36
N LEU A 225 7.32 -10.05 32.00
CA LEU A 225 7.75 -8.65 32.08
C LEU A 225 9.00 -8.45 32.93
N MET A 226 9.15 -9.23 34.01
CA MET A 226 10.38 -9.23 34.81
C MET A 226 11.55 -9.78 34.02
N GLU A 227 11.38 -10.90 33.31
CA GLU A 227 12.41 -11.48 32.45
C GLU A 227 12.84 -10.48 31.36
N LEU A 228 11.90 -9.78 30.72
CA LEU A 228 12.23 -8.72 29.76
C LEU A 228 13.05 -7.58 30.39
N ALA A 229 12.74 -7.19 31.63
CA ALA A 229 13.43 -6.12 32.34
C ALA A 229 14.83 -6.52 32.82
N ASP A 230 15.12 -7.81 32.90
CA ASP A 230 16.44 -8.34 33.22
C ASP A 230 17.38 -8.28 32.00
N ILE A 231 16.85 -8.13 30.78
CA ILE A 231 17.66 -7.89 29.58
C ILE A 231 18.24 -6.45 29.63
N PRO A 232 19.57 -6.27 29.69
CA PRO A 232 20.18 -4.95 29.83
C PRO A 232 19.87 -4.02 28.66
N HIS A 233 19.26 -2.88 28.97
CA HIS A 233 18.91 -1.84 27.99
C HIS A 233 18.06 -2.39 26.83
N PHE A 234 17.13 -3.30 27.14
CA PHE A 234 16.20 -3.90 26.17
C PHE A 234 15.53 -2.84 25.30
N ALA A 235 14.99 -1.79 25.91
CA ALA A 235 14.26 -0.75 25.19
C ALA A 235 15.13 -0.03 24.15
N GLU A 236 16.36 0.31 24.52
CA GLU A 236 17.32 0.96 23.63
C GLU A 236 17.74 0.04 22.49
N ARG A 237 18.00 -1.25 22.77
CA ARG A 237 18.36 -2.24 21.75
C ARG A 237 17.25 -2.42 20.71
N ILE A 238 16.00 -2.60 21.16
CA ILE A 238 14.87 -2.72 20.23
C ILE A 238 14.62 -1.44 19.45
N ALA A 239 14.76 -0.27 20.09
CA ALA A 239 14.66 1.01 19.38
C ALA A 239 15.70 1.15 18.26
N CYS A 240 16.93 0.64 18.46
CA CYS A 240 17.96 0.63 17.42
C CYS A 240 17.59 -0.30 16.25
N PHE A 241 17.02 -1.48 16.54
CA PHE A 241 16.53 -2.40 15.52
C PHE A 241 15.44 -1.78 14.64
N MET A 242 14.42 -1.20 15.27
CA MET A 242 13.30 -0.59 14.55
C MET A 242 13.80 0.55 13.66
N PHE A 243 14.65 1.42 14.21
CA PHE A 243 15.22 2.53 13.45
C PHE A 243 16.07 2.07 12.25
N GLN A 244 16.83 0.97 12.36
CA GLN A 244 17.60 0.47 11.22
C GLN A 244 16.72 0.16 10.01
N THR A 245 15.58 -0.50 10.23
CA THR A 245 14.63 -0.83 9.16
C THR A 245 13.92 0.42 8.65
N GLU A 246 13.40 1.25 9.56
CA GLU A 246 12.70 2.48 9.21
C GLU A 246 13.58 3.45 8.41
N PHE A 247 14.86 3.59 8.79
CA PHE A 247 15.83 4.40 8.07
C PHE A 247 15.99 3.94 6.62
N SER A 248 16.17 2.63 6.41
CA SER A 248 16.35 2.04 5.08
C SER A 248 15.13 2.28 4.18
N ASP A 249 13.92 2.12 4.71
CA ASP A 249 12.68 2.34 3.95
C ASP A 249 12.47 3.82 3.63
N ASN A 250 12.70 4.69 4.62
CA ASN A 250 12.52 6.14 4.45
C ASN A 250 13.53 6.72 3.46
N ILE A 251 14.82 6.39 3.59
CA ILE A 251 15.86 6.91 2.68
C ILE A 251 15.64 6.41 1.25
N SER A 252 15.25 5.15 1.07
CA SER A 252 14.94 4.57 -0.25
C SER A 252 13.69 5.20 -0.87
N GLY A 253 12.67 5.49 -0.05
CA GLY A 253 11.45 6.17 -0.47
C GLY A 253 11.71 7.60 -0.96
N ILE A 254 12.58 8.35 -0.26
CA ILE A 254 13.03 9.68 -0.67
C ILE A 254 13.80 9.60 -1.99
N GLY A 255 14.81 8.71 -2.07
CA GLY A 255 15.62 8.54 -3.27
C GLY A 255 14.81 8.15 -4.49
N SER A 256 13.77 7.33 -4.33
CA SER A 256 12.85 6.96 -5.42
C SER A 256 12.09 8.17 -5.97
N LYS A 257 11.61 9.08 -5.11
CA LYS A 257 10.93 10.32 -5.52
C LYS A 257 11.87 11.26 -6.27
N LEU A 258 13.08 11.47 -5.74
CA LEU A 258 14.10 12.32 -6.35
C LEU A 258 14.55 11.76 -7.70
N ASN A 259 14.80 10.45 -7.79
CA ASN A 259 15.17 9.79 -9.04
C ASN A 259 14.08 9.90 -10.11
N ASN A 260 12.79 9.82 -9.73
CA ASN A 260 11.68 10.02 -10.66
C ASN A 260 11.65 11.44 -11.25
N ILE A 261 11.88 12.48 -10.44
CA ILE A 261 12.00 13.85 -10.97
C ILE A 261 13.21 13.95 -11.89
N LYS A 262 14.39 13.47 -11.46
CA LYS A 262 15.63 13.56 -12.25
C LYS A 262 15.51 12.85 -13.60
N SER A 263 14.90 11.66 -13.64
CA SER A 263 14.68 10.91 -14.88
C SER A 263 13.65 11.59 -15.79
N THR A 264 12.56 12.12 -15.22
CA THR A 264 11.54 12.87 -15.95
C THR A 264 12.13 14.14 -16.58
N CYS A 265 12.87 14.93 -15.80
CA CYS A 265 13.60 16.11 -16.28
C CYS A 265 14.60 15.73 -17.38
N GLN A 266 15.36 14.64 -17.19
CA GLN A 266 16.28 14.14 -18.20
C GLN A 266 15.55 13.82 -19.52
N PHE A 267 14.44 13.09 -19.46
CA PHE A 267 13.65 12.76 -20.64
C PHE A 267 13.18 14.05 -21.34
N LEU A 268 12.62 14.99 -20.58
CA LEU A 268 12.13 16.26 -21.11
C LEU A 268 13.23 17.07 -21.81
N MET A 269 14.49 16.99 -21.37
CA MET A 269 15.59 17.76 -21.96
C MET A 269 16.31 17.03 -23.11
N SER A 270 16.48 15.71 -23.02
CA SER A 270 17.35 14.96 -23.95
C SER A 270 16.62 14.04 -24.92
N SER A 271 15.30 13.87 -24.80
CA SER A 271 14.56 12.96 -25.68
C SER A 271 14.40 13.54 -27.09
N GLU A 272 15.08 12.93 -28.07
CA GLU A 272 14.97 13.30 -29.49
C GLU A 272 13.58 13.00 -30.07
N SER A 273 12.91 11.95 -29.57
CA SER A 273 11.54 11.65 -29.93
C SER A 273 10.59 12.75 -29.47
N LEU A 274 10.74 13.22 -28.23
CA LEU A 274 9.96 14.34 -27.72
C LEU A 274 10.22 15.63 -28.50
N LYS A 275 11.50 15.96 -28.77
CA LYS A 275 11.86 17.12 -29.60
C LYS A 275 11.22 17.04 -30.98
N THR A 276 11.15 15.85 -31.58
CA THR A 276 10.48 15.65 -32.86
C THR A 276 8.97 15.89 -32.76
N VAL A 277 8.30 15.41 -31.69
CA VAL A 277 6.88 15.70 -31.44
C VAL A 277 6.64 17.20 -31.28
N LEU A 278 7.44 17.89 -30.45
CA LEU A 278 7.36 19.34 -30.26
C LEU A 278 7.61 20.10 -31.56
N GLY A 279 8.57 19.65 -32.39
CA GLY A 279 8.84 20.22 -33.71
C GLY A 279 7.68 20.07 -34.69
N ILE A 280 6.94 18.95 -34.65
CA ILE A 280 5.71 18.78 -35.44
C ILE A 280 4.64 19.77 -34.96
N ILE A 281 4.47 19.91 -33.64
CA ILE A 281 3.52 20.89 -33.06
C ILE A 281 3.86 22.30 -33.54
N LEU A 282 5.13 22.71 -33.46
CA LEU A 282 5.61 24.03 -33.89
C LEU A 282 5.34 24.27 -35.38
N ALA A 283 5.67 23.30 -36.24
CA ALA A 283 5.46 23.41 -37.68
C ALA A 283 3.97 23.56 -38.04
N LEU A 284 3.11 22.74 -37.43
CA LEU A 284 1.66 22.82 -37.66
C LEU A 284 1.07 24.12 -37.12
N GLY A 285 1.48 24.55 -35.92
CA GLY A 285 1.05 25.82 -35.33
C GLY A 285 1.43 27.02 -36.20
N ASN A 286 2.67 27.07 -36.69
CA ASN A 286 3.13 28.13 -37.59
C ASN A 286 2.37 28.13 -38.93
N PHE A 287 2.10 26.95 -39.50
CA PHE A 287 1.29 26.85 -40.72
C PHE A 287 -0.15 27.34 -40.49
N MET A 288 -0.79 26.91 -39.41
CA MET A 288 -2.16 27.31 -39.05
C MET A 288 -2.29 28.80 -38.75
N ASN A 289 -1.24 29.42 -38.19
CA ASN A 289 -1.20 30.85 -37.88
C ASN A 289 -0.57 31.68 -39.02
N GLY A 290 -0.39 31.12 -40.22
CA GLY A 290 0.16 31.82 -41.37
C GLY A 290 -0.61 33.10 -41.69
N GLY A 291 0.12 34.20 -41.93
CA GLY A 291 -0.46 35.53 -42.17
C GLY A 291 -0.84 36.31 -40.90
N ASN A 292 -0.71 35.72 -39.70
CA ASN A 292 -0.88 36.43 -38.43
C ASN A 292 0.49 36.82 -37.84
N MET A 293 0.86 38.10 -37.92
CA MET A 293 2.14 38.62 -37.40
C MET A 293 2.34 38.46 -35.88
N GLN A 294 1.27 38.23 -35.10
CA GLN A 294 1.38 38.05 -33.64
C GLN A 294 1.48 36.58 -33.22
N ARG A 295 1.12 35.62 -34.09
CA ARG A 295 0.99 34.20 -33.73
C ARG A 295 1.73 33.23 -34.67
N GLY A 296 1.98 33.64 -35.91
CA GLY A 296 2.77 32.88 -36.87
C GLY A 296 4.26 33.22 -36.77
N GLN A 297 5.09 32.48 -37.50
CA GLN A 297 6.55 32.65 -37.51
C GLN A 297 7.18 32.60 -36.10
N ALA A 298 6.59 31.81 -35.20
CA ALA A 298 7.08 31.64 -33.84
C ALA A 298 8.28 30.68 -33.81
N ASP A 299 9.29 30.99 -32.99
CA ASP A 299 10.43 30.12 -32.71
C ASP A 299 10.10 29.01 -31.69
N GLY A 300 9.01 29.19 -30.92
CA GLY A 300 8.55 28.28 -29.89
C GLY A 300 7.15 28.60 -29.41
N PHE A 301 6.66 27.89 -28.40
CA PHE A 301 5.35 28.10 -27.81
C PHE A 301 5.38 27.82 -26.29
N GLY A 302 4.50 28.48 -25.55
CA GLY A 302 4.28 28.19 -24.14
C GLY A 302 3.60 26.83 -23.92
N LEU A 303 3.91 26.16 -22.81
CA LEU A 303 3.44 24.79 -22.52
C LEU A 303 1.91 24.70 -22.34
N GLU A 304 1.21 25.82 -22.11
CA GLU A 304 -0.25 25.87 -22.02
C GLU A 304 -0.98 25.40 -23.28
N ILE A 305 -0.31 25.38 -24.44
CA ILE A 305 -0.91 24.87 -25.67
C ILE A 305 -1.07 23.35 -25.66
N LEU A 306 -0.20 22.62 -24.94
CA LEU A 306 -0.15 21.15 -24.99
C LEU A 306 -1.51 20.52 -24.63
N ALA A 307 -2.16 21.03 -23.58
CA ALA A 307 -3.47 20.54 -23.15
C ALA A 307 -4.61 20.88 -24.13
N LYS A 308 -4.44 21.91 -24.97
CA LYS A 308 -5.47 22.40 -25.92
C LYS A 308 -5.43 21.70 -27.27
N LEU A 309 -4.36 20.96 -27.58
CA LEU A 309 -4.20 20.27 -28.87
C LEU A 309 -5.33 19.26 -29.15
N LYS A 310 -5.97 18.73 -28.10
CA LYS A 310 -7.11 17.81 -28.25
C LYS A 310 -8.43 18.51 -28.60
N ASP A 311 -8.52 19.81 -28.35
CA ASP A 311 -9.77 20.57 -28.55
C ASP A 311 -9.91 21.08 -29.99
N VAL A 312 -8.79 21.20 -30.70
CA VAL A 312 -8.77 21.60 -32.11
C VAL A 312 -9.14 20.39 -32.98
N LYS A 313 -10.25 20.49 -33.71
CA LYS A 313 -10.80 19.42 -34.56
C LYS A 313 -10.65 19.71 -36.05
N SER A 314 -10.60 18.65 -36.85
CA SER A 314 -10.72 18.70 -38.30
C SER A 314 -12.07 19.26 -38.73
N LYS A 315 -12.16 19.71 -39.99
CA LYS A 315 -13.39 20.30 -40.57
C LYS A 315 -14.63 19.43 -40.41
N ASP A 316 -14.46 18.11 -40.49
CA ASP A 316 -15.50 17.09 -40.37
C ASP A 316 -15.65 16.52 -38.95
N ASN A 317 -14.91 17.04 -37.97
CA ASN A 317 -14.83 16.57 -36.59
C ASN A 317 -14.38 15.10 -36.41
N SER A 318 -13.78 14.48 -37.43
CA SER A 318 -13.34 13.08 -37.36
C SER A 318 -12.04 12.88 -36.59
N MET A 319 -11.21 13.93 -36.47
CA MET A 319 -9.87 13.85 -35.90
C MET A 319 -9.51 15.14 -35.16
N THR A 320 -8.77 15.02 -34.06
CA THR A 320 -8.19 16.17 -33.33
C THR A 320 -6.79 16.48 -33.86
N LEU A 321 -6.30 17.71 -33.63
CA LEU A 321 -4.93 18.09 -33.97
C LEU A 321 -3.91 17.20 -33.25
N LEU A 322 -4.15 16.87 -31.97
CA LEU A 322 -3.32 15.91 -31.22
C LEU A 322 -3.24 14.54 -31.92
N HIS A 323 -4.37 14.00 -32.39
CA HIS A 323 -4.38 12.73 -33.12
C HIS A 323 -3.59 12.85 -34.43
N PHE A 324 -3.74 13.95 -35.17
CA PHE A 324 -2.95 14.20 -36.37
C PHE A 324 -1.44 14.28 -36.10
N ILE A 325 -1.03 14.88 -34.97
CA ILE A 325 0.38 14.94 -34.54
C ILE A 325 0.93 13.54 -34.28
N VAL A 326 0.18 12.69 -33.55
CA VAL A 326 0.57 11.29 -33.29
C VAL A 326 0.80 10.53 -34.60
N VAL A 327 -0.16 10.61 -35.53
CA VAL A 327 -0.07 9.96 -36.85
C VAL A 327 1.12 10.50 -37.65
N SER A 328 1.34 11.82 -37.61
CA SER A 328 2.44 12.47 -38.32
C SER A 328 3.81 12.05 -37.78
N TYR A 329 3.95 11.94 -36.46
CA TYR A 329 5.17 11.44 -35.83
C TYR A 329 5.43 9.98 -36.22
N MET A 330 4.43 9.09 -36.14
CA MET A 330 4.59 7.69 -36.53
C MET A 330 5.02 7.53 -38.00
N LYS A 331 4.42 8.30 -38.91
CA LYS A 331 4.80 8.32 -40.33
C LYS A 331 6.25 8.79 -40.53
N LYS A 332 6.70 9.77 -39.75
CA LYS A 332 8.06 10.32 -39.83
C LYS A 332 9.12 9.33 -39.29
N CYS A 333 8.81 8.59 -38.24
CA CYS A 333 9.74 7.64 -37.60
C CYS A 333 9.75 6.24 -38.26
N GLY A 334 8.84 6.01 -39.21
CA GLY A 334 8.75 4.76 -39.95
C GLY A 334 8.05 3.63 -39.19
N ASP A 335 7.81 2.56 -39.95
CA ASP A 335 6.90 1.47 -39.62
C ASP A 335 7.29 0.60 -38.41
N VAL A 336 8.58 0.64 -38.01
CA VAL A 336 9.13 -0.11 -36.87
C VAL A 336 8.99 0.66 -35.54
N VAL A 337 8.97 2.00 -35.61
CA VAL A 337 8.68 2.85 -34.44
C VAL A 337 7.17 3.00 -34.23
N ALA A 338 6.39 3.08 -35.31
CA ALA A 338 5.02 2.55 -35.26
C ALA A 338 5.07 1.04 -34.92
N THR A 339 4.06 0.27 -34.56
CA THR A 339 4.19 -1.14 -34.09
C THR A 339 4.99 -1.40 -32.79
N GLU A 340 6.30 -1.09 -32.67
CA GLU A 340 7.16 -1.52 -31.53
C GLU A 340 7.87 -0.38 -30.79
N GLY A 341 7.73 0.87 -31.24
CA GLY A 341 8.42 2.01 -30.63
C GLY A 341 7.94 2.34 -29.21
N LYS A 342 8.90 2.79 -28.39
CA LYS A 342 8.63 3.38 -27.06
C LYS A 342 7.82 4.68 -27.23
N LEU A 343 7.02 5.00 -26.21
CA LEU A 343 6.24 6.24 -26.16
C LEU A 343 7.19 7.45 -26.36
N PRO A 344 6.88 8.38 -27.30
CA PRO A 344 7.78 9.49 -27.62
C PRO A 344 7.63 10.69 -26.66
N VAL A 345 6.74 10.57 -25.68
CA VAL A 345 6.50 11.54 -24.60
C VAL A 345 6.73 10.84 -23.26
N PRO A 346 6.93 11.57 -22.15
CA PRO A 346 7.07 10.96 -20.83
C PRO A 346 5.88 10.04 -20.49
N GLU A 347 6.12 9.01 -19.68
CA GLU A 347 5.04 8.19 -19.15
C GLU A 347 4.16 9.04 -18.21
N PRO A 348 2.82 9.04 -18.37
CA PRO A 348 1.93 9.86 -17.56
C PRO A 348 2.10 9.64 -16.05
N SER A 349 2.32 8.38 -15.65
CA SER A 349 2.54 8.03 -14.24
C SER A 349 3.78 8.68 -13.64
N ASP A 350 4.82 8.90 -14.44
CA ASP A 350 6.08 9.48 -13.96
C ASP A 350 5.93 11.00 -13.80
N ILE A 351 5.18 11.64 -14.71
CA ILE A 351 4.77 13.04 -14.59
C ILE A 351 3.92 13.25 -13.34
N ASP A 352 2.92 12.40 -13.10
CA ASP A 352 2.02 12.53 -11.94
C ASP A 352 2.78 12.35 -10.61
N LYS A 353 3.69 11.37 -10.55
CA LYS A 353 4.59 11.19 -9.41
C LYS A 353 5.52 12.37 -9.23
N ALA A 354 6.06 12.95 -10.30
CA ALA A 354 6.94 14.12 -10.21
C ALA A 354 6.16 15.36 -9.74
N SER A 355 4.92 15.53 -10.21
CA SER A 355 4.05 16.65 -9.84
C SER A 355 3.64 16.68 -8.37
N SER A 356 3.64 15.53 -7.68
CA SER A 356 3.22 15.45 -6.28
C SER A 356 4.36 15.69 -5.29
N VAL A 357 5.61 15.77 -5.75
CA VAL A 357 6.76 16.02 -4.88
C VAL A 357 6.83 17.49 -4.48
N GLN A 358 7.05 17.71 -3.19
CA GLN A 358 7.39 19.01 -2.62
C GLN A 358 8.79 18.93 -2.03
N PHE A 359 9.72 19.77 -2.50
CA PHE A 359 11.11 19.70 -2.05
C PHE A 359 11.25 20.02 -0.55
N ASP A 360 10.48 20.98 -0.03
CA ASP A 360 10.47 21.32 1.40
C ASP A 360 10.07 20.11 2.27
N ASP A 361 9.11 19.30 1.82
CA ASP A 361 8.70 18.08 2.53
C ASP A 361 9.82 17.02 2.52
N ILE A 362 10.58 16.92 1.42
CA ILE A 362 11.73 16.02 1.32
C ILE A 362 12.85 16.48 2.26
N GLU A 363 13.16 17.77 2.29
CA GLU A 363 14.15 18.31 3.21
C GLU A 363 13.74 18.12 4.67
N ALA A 364 12.46 18.34 4.99
CA ALA A 364 11.94 18.08 6.33
C ALA A 364 12.08 16.61 6.72
N GLN A 365 11.82 15.68 5.80
CA GLN A 365 12.03 14.24 6.00
C GLN A 365 13.50 13.90 6.23
N LEU A 366 14.43 14.42 5.41
CA LEU A 366 15.87 14.19 5.57
C LEU A 366 16.40 14.75 6.90
N ASN A 367 15.97 15.96 7.29
CA ASN A 367 16.31 16.54 8.59
C ASN A 367 15.70 15.75 9.76
N GLY A 368 14.51 15.16 9.56
CA GLY A 368 13.91 14.23 10.52
C GLY A 368 14.77 12.99 10.72
N LEU A 369 15.19 12.36 9.61
CA LEU A 369 16.08 11.20 9.63
C LEU A 369 17.42 11.51 10.30
N ASP A 370 18.00 12.69 10.09
CA ASP A 370 19.24 13.11 10.77
C ASP A 370 19.06 13.15 12.29
N LYS A 371 17.96 13.72 12.78
CA LYS A 371 17.64 13.78 14.20
C LYS A 371 17.42 12.39 14.79
N GLU A 372 16.67 11.53 14.09
CA GLU A 372 16.42 10.16 14.52
C GLU A 372 17.71 9.33 14.53
N LEU A 373 18.59 9.51 13.55
CA LEU A 373 19.90 8.87 13.46
C LEU A 373 20.80 9.26 14.64
N ASN A 374 20.86 10.55 14.99
CA ASN A 374 21.56 11.03 16.19
C ASN A 374 20.93 10.48 17.49
N GLY A 375 19.60 10.38 17.52
CA GLY A 375 18.86 9.76 18.62
C GLY A 375 19.12 8.25 18.74
N CYS A 376 19.36 7.55 17.64
CA CYS A 376 19.76 6.14 17.61
C CYS A 376 21.20 5.98 18.10
N GLN A 377 22.11 6.85 17.66
CA GLN A 377 23.49 6.86 18.16
C GLN A 377 23.55 7.03 19.69
N THR A 378 22.76 7.94 20.25
CA THR A 378 22.72 8.16 21.71
C THR A 378 22.23 6.90 22.46
N LYS A 379 21.27 6.17 21.90
CA LYS A 379 20.79 4.90 22.46
C LYS A 379 21.85 3.81 22.37
N MET A 380 22.53 3.69 21.24
CA MET A 380 23.67 2.78 21.08
C MET A 380 24.77 3.06 22.11
N GLU A 381 25.16 4.32 22.29
CA GLU A 381 26.16 4.74 23.28
C GLU A 381 25.72 4.41 24.71
N THR A 382 24.43 4.57 25.03
CA THR A 382 23.86 4.16 26.32
C THR A 382 24.01 2.66 26.54
N VAL A 383 23.66 1.84 25.55
CA VAL A 383 23.83 0.37 25.62
C VAL A 383 25.30 0.00 25.83
N ILE A 384 26.22 0.62 25.08
CA ILE A 384 27.66 0.31 25.15
C ILE A 384 28.26 0.70 26.50
N THR A 385 27.90 1.87 27.03
CA THR A 385 28.51 2.42 28.26
C THR A 385 27.91 1.85 29.55
N LYS A 386 26.64 1.44 29.52
CA LYS A 386 25.92 0.98 30.71
C LYS A 386 25.68 -0.54 30.75
N SER A 387 26.10 -1.30 29.74
CA SER A 387 26.07 -2.77 29.77
C SER A 387 27.39 -3.33 30.30
N LEU A 388 27.36 -4.55 30.85
CA LEU A 388 28.56 -5.33 31.12
C LEU A 388 29.26 -5.69 29.80
N GLU A 389 30.59 -5.80 29.82
CA GLU A 389 31.42 -6.03 28.62
C GLU A 389 30.99 -7.28 27.83
N GLU A 390 30.61 -8.35 28.53
CA GLU A 390 30.10 -9.60 27.96
C GLU A 390 28.78 -9.45 27.18
N ASN A 391 28.00 -8.40 27.47
CA ASN A 391 26.69 -8.14 26.88
C ASN A 391 26.72 -7.08 25.76
N VAL A 392 27.89 -6.50 25.47
CA VAL A 392 28.04 -5.43 24.48
C VAL A 392 28.10 -5.96 23.05
N GLN A 393 28.75 -7.10 22.85
CA GLN A 393 28.88 -7.71 21.53
C GLN A 393 27.81 -8.78 21.30
N PRO A 394 27.36 -8.99 20.05
CA PRO A 394 27.78 -8.33 18.79
C PRO A 394 27.04 -7.00 18.47
N PHE A 395 26.17 -6.53 19.37
CA PHE A 395 25.36 -5.32 19.15
C PHE A 395 26.20 -4.10 18.75
N LYS A 396 27.29 -3.83 19.47
CA LYS A 396 28.17 -2.68 19.19
C LYS A 396 28.70 -2.68 17.77
N GLU A 397 29.31 -3.78 17.33
CA GLU A 397 29.91 -3.88 16.00
C GLU A 397 28.87 -3.67 14.89
N LYS A 398 27.72 -4.34 15.02
CA LYS A 398 26.62 -4.24 14.03
C LYS A 398 26.08 -2.80 13.96
N MET A 399 25.87 -2.17 15.11
CA MET A 399 25.31 -0.80 15.16
C MET A 399 26.31 0.27 14.73
N GLU A 400 27.59 0.15 15.06
CA GLU A 400 28.64 1.06 14.57
C GLU A 400 28.75 1.00 13.04
N SER A 401 28.71 -0.21 12.48
CA SER A 401 28.69 -0.43 11.04
C SER A 401 27.46 0.20 10.38
N PHE A 402 26.26 -0.06 10.94
CA PHE A 402 25.02 0.53 10.45
C PHE A 402 25.05 2.07 10.52
N LEU A 403 25.38 2.68 11.66
CA LEU A 403 25.38 4.14 11.82
C LEU A 403 26.37 4.82 10.88
N SER A 404 27.54 4.22 10.67
CA SER A 404 28.52 4.71 9.70
C SER A 404 27.96 4.73 8.28
N ALA A 405 27.34 3.61 7.85
CA ALA A 405 26.70 3.52 6.55
C ALA A 405 25.51 4.48 6.40
N ALA A 406 24.65 4.57 7.43
CA ALA A 406 23.48 5.42 7.45
C ALA A 406 23.84 6.92 7.36
N LYS A 407 24.85 7.37 8.12
CA LYS A 407 25.35 8.76 8.02
C LYS A 407 25.83 9.10 6.61
N LYS A 408 26.56 8.18 5.99
CA LYS A 408 27.03 8.34 4.62
C LYS A 408 25.86 8.42 3.63
N GLN A 409 24.93 7.47 3.69
CA GLN A 409 23.74 7.45 2.82
C GLN A 409 22.89 8.71 2.98
N LEU A 410 22.70 9.17 4.21
CA LEU A 410 21.94 10.39 4.49
C LEU A 410 22.61 11.62 3.88
N ALA A 411 23.92 11.76 4.02
CA ALA A 411 24.68 12.85 3.40
C ALA A 411 24.60 12.83 1.86
N GLU A 412 24.74 11.64 1.26
CA GLU A 412 24.57 11.44 -0.19
C GLU A 412 23.15 11.81 -0.64
N GLU A 413 22.12 11.52 0.16
CA GLU A 413 20.74 11.82 -0.18
C GLU A 413 20.40 13.31 -0.06
N PHE A 414 21.02 14.03 0.90
CA PHE A 414 20.97 15.50 0.93
C PHE A 414 21.58 16.11 -0.34
N GLU A 415 22.74 15.62 -0.78
CA GLU A 415 23.36 16.07 -2.04
C GLU A 415 22.48 15.73 -3.26
N ASN A 416 21.88 14.54 -3.26
CA ASN A 416 20.94 14.10 -4.29
C ASN A 416 19.72 15.04 -4.40
N CYS A 417 19.19 15.51 -3.26
CA CYS A 417 18.09 16.47 -3.22
C CYS A 417 18.47 17.79 -3.91
N GLU A 418 19.64 18.34 -3.58
CA GLU A 418 20.15 19.57 -4.18
C GLU A 418 20.47 19.42 -5.68
N GLU A 419 21.01 18.27 -6.09
CA GLU A 419 21.19 17.95 -7.50
C GLU A 419 19.85 17.90 -8.25
N CYS A 420 18.84 17.26 -7.65
CA CYS A 420 17.50 17.15 -8.20
C CYS A 420 16.87 18.54 -8.41
N LYS A 421 16.95 19.43 -7.42
CA LYS A 421 16.50 20.83 -7.54
C LYS A 421 17.21 21.58 -8.65
N ARG A 422 18.55 21.50 -8.75
CA ARG A 422 19.32 22.11 -9.85
C ARG A 422 18.86 21.59 -11.21
N LYS A 423 18.63 20.29 -11.33
CA LYS A 423 18.19 19.66 -12.59
C LYS A 423 16.78 20.10 -12.96
N PHE A 424 15.88 20.20 -11.99
CA PHE A 424 14.54 20.74 -12.18
C PHE A 424 14.59 22.21 -12.66
N ASN A 425 15.35 23.06 -11.98
CA ASN A 425 15.53 24.47 -12.38
C ASN A 425 16.16 24.60 -13.78
N THR A 426 17.13 23.75 -14.13
CA THR A 426 17.69 23.71 -15.48
C THR A 426 16.63 23.33 -16.52
N THR A 427 15.69 22.45 -16.16
CA THR A 427 14.57 22.06 -17.03
C THR A 427 13.61 23.22 -17.24
N LEU A 428 13.29 23.99 -16.19
CA LEU A 428 12.47 25.21 -16.31
C LEU A 428 13.08 26.20 -17.31
N LYS A 429 14.40 26.46 -17.18
CA LYS A 429 15.15 27.34 -18.10
C LYS A 429 15.16 26.82 -19.52
N PHE A 430 15.37 25.52 -19.69
CA PHE A 430 15.38 24.87 -21.01
C PHE A 430 14.07 25.08 -21.76
N TYR A 431 12.94 25.03 -21.05
CA TYR A 431 11.61 25.28 -21.61
C TYR A 431 11.18 26.76 -21.62
N GLN A 432 12.07 27.67 -21.18
CA GLN A 432 11.75 29.10 -20.98
C GLN A 432 10.43 29.29 -20.21
N PHE A 433 10.23 28.45 -19.18
CA PHE A 433 8.98 28.39 -18.46
C PHE A 433 8.71 29.71 -17.73
N GLN A 434 7.54 30.32 -18.01
CA GLN A 434 7.11 31.54 -17.34
C GLN A 434 6.03 31.21 -16.32
N PRO A 435 6.32 31.33 -15.01
CA PRO A 435 5.34 31.05 -13.99
C PRO A 435 4.19 32.05 -14.02
N LYS A 436 3.00 31.58 -13.66
CA LYS A 436 1.80 32.43 -13.61
C LYS A 436 1.78 33.25 -12.32
N GLY A 437 1.15 34.42 -12.36
CA GLY A 437 0.88 35.21 -11.16
C GLY A 437 2.08 35.97 -10.58
N GLY A 438 3.16 36.18 -11.35
CA GLY A 438 4.31 36.97 -10.90
C GLY A 438 5.24 36.25 -9.92
N MET A 439 5.08 34.93 -9.75
CA MET A 439 5.99 34.08 -9.00
C MET A 439 7.40 34.14 -9.63
N LYS A 440 8.43 34.11 -8.79
CA LYS A 440 9.81 34.08 -9.27
C LYS A 440 10.19 32.69 -9.76
N GLU A 441 11.18 32.60 -10.65
CA GLU A 441 11.62 31.31 -11.20
C GLU A 441 12.11 30.35 -10.08
N GLU A 442 12.71 30.90 -9.03
CA GLU A 442 13.23 30.14 -7.88
C GLU A 442 12.13 29.60 -6.96
N GLU A 443 10.90 30.10 -7.06
CA GLU A 443 9.75 29.71 -6.24
C GLU A 443 8.89 28.64 -6.94
N VAL A 444 9.19 28.31 -8.20
CA VAL A 444 8.43 27.33 -8.98
C VAL A 444 8.67 25.94 -8.41
N ALA A 445 7.60 25.26 -8.02
CA ALA A 445 7.66 23.89 -7.53
C ALA A 445 7.27 22.87 -8.63
N PRO A 446 7.56 21.57 -8.45
CA PRO A 446 7.14 20.52 -9.39
C PRO A 446 5.65 20.56 -9.77
N LYS A 447 4.77 20.87 -8.80
CA LYS A 447 3.32 21.03 -8.98
C LYS A 447 2.92 22.18 -9.91
N ASP A 448 3.80 23.14 -10.16
CA ASP A 448 3.51 24.29 -11.02
C ASP A 448 3.93 24.04 -12.47
N PHE A 449 4.82 23.07 -12.71
CA PHE A 449 5.38 22.77 -14.03
C PHE A 449 4.83 21.47 -14.63
N PHE A 450 4.88 20.36 -13.88
CA PHE A 450 4.51 19.05 -14.41
C PHE A 450 3.03 18.92 -14.86
N PRO A 451 2.05 19.61 -14.25
CA PRO A 451 0.66 19.53 -14.72
C PRO A 451 0.40 20.04 -16.15
N PHE A 452 1.30 20.83 -16.72
CA PHE A 452 1.20 21.19 -18.15
C PHE A 452 1.41 19.98 -19.07
N TRP A 453 2.12 18.96 -18.59
CA TRP A 453 2.45 17.75 -19.32
C TRP A 453 1.43 16.63 -19.10
N THR A 454 0.82 16.51 -17.90
CA THR A 454 -0.06 15.39 -17.54
C THR A 454 -1.18 15.13 -18.56
N PRO A 455 -2.02 16.11 -18.94
CA PRO A 455 -3.11 15.86 -19.89
C PRO A 455 -2.57 15.47 -21.26
N PHE A 456 -1.52 16.16 -21.71
CA PHE A 456 -0.89 15.92 -23.00
C PHE A 456 -0.30 14.50 -23.09
N CYS A 457 0.49 14.08 -22.10
CA CYS A 457 1.11 12.76 -22.10
C CYS A 457 0.05 11.66 -22.03
N SER A 458 -1.00 11.85 -21.22
CA SER A 458 -2.12 10.90 -21.09
C SER A 458 -2.87 10.75 -22.41
N ASP A 459 -3.31 11.87 -22.99
CA ASP A 459 -4.09 11.87 -24.24
C ASP A 459 -3.23 11.38 -25.42
N PHE A 460 -1.94 11.76 -25.47
CA PHE A 460 -0.99 11.28 -26.47
C PHE A 460 -0.80 9.76 -26.36
N LYS A 461 -0.60 9.21 -25.15
CA LYS A 461 -0.41 7.76 -24.95
C LYS A 461 -1.62 6.96 -25.43
N VAL A 462 -2.84 7.42 -25.13
CA VAL A 462 -4.07 6.77 -25.58
C VAL A 462 -4.13 6.75 -27.12
N LEU A 463 -3.89 7.88 -27.76
CA LEU A 463 -3.90 7.99 -29.22
C LEU A 463 -2.78 7.19 -29.87
N TRP A 464 -1.58 7.22 -29.28
CA TRP A 464 -0.42 6.42 -29.70
C TRP A 464 -0.77 4.94 -29.72
N GLN A 465 -1.26 4.39 -28.61
CA GLN A 465 -1.63 2.99 -28.51
C GLN A 465 -2.75 2.62 -29.50
N LYS A 466 -3.77 3.48 -29.64
CA LYS A 466 -4.85 3.26 -30.61
C LYS A 466 -4.33 3.17 -32.04
N GLU A 467 -3.40 4.04 -32.42
CA GLU A 467 -2.81 4.07 -33.75
C GLU A 467 -1.84 2.90 -33.99
N GLN A 468 -1.04 2.51 -32.99
CA GLN A 468 -0.23 1.28 -33.05
C GLN A 468 -1.11 0.07 -33.37
N GLN A 469 -2.23 -0.08 -32.66
CA GLN A 469 -3.17 -1.18 -32.87
C GLN A 469 -3.82 -1.14 -34.25
N ARG A 470 -4.10 0.07 -34.79
CA ARG A 470 -4.62 0.23 -36.15
C ARG A 470 -3.61 -0.29 -37.19
N ILE A 471 -2.35 0.14 -37.08
CA ILE A 471 -1.26 -0.24 -38.01
C ILE A 471 -1.01 -1.76 -37.96
N ILE A 472 -0.94 -2.35 -36.75
CA ILE A 472 -0.75 -3.79 -36.58
C ILE A 472 -1.91 -4.57 -37.24
N LYS A 473 -3.16 -4.13 -37.04
CA LYS A 473 -4.35 -4.77 -37.66
C LYS A 473 -4.33 -4.67 -39.17
N GLU A 474 -3.89 -3.55 -39.74
CA GLU A 474 -3.76 -3.38 -41.20
C GLU A 474 -2.70 -4.30 -41.78
N LYS A 475 -1.51 -4.35 -41.17
CA LYS A 475 -0.43 -5.27 -41.57
C LYS A 475 -0.86 -6.74 -41.52
N LEU A 476 -1.59 -7.14 -40.47
CA LEU A 476 -2.14 -8.50 -40.36
C LEU A 476 -3.13 -8.81 -41.48
N LYS A 477 -4.00 -7.85 -41.84
CA LYS A 477 -4.96 -8.01 -42.95
C LYS A 477 -4.24 -8.13 -44.29
N GLU A 478 -3.21 -7.32 -44.53
CA GLU A 478 -2.41 -7.39 -45.75
C GLU A 478 -1.63 -8.70 -45.86
N ALA A 479 -1.02 -9.17 -44.76
CA ALA A 479 -0.36 -10.47 -44.71
C ALA A 479 -1.34 -11.59 -45.07
N LYS A 480 -2.52 -11.61 -44.44
CA LYS A 480 -3.59 -12.61 -44.73
C LYS A 480 -4.09 -12.56 -46.17
N LYS A 481 -4.06 -11.40 -46.83
CA LYS A 481 -4.39 -11.26 -48.26
C LYS A 481 -3.28 -11.76 -49.18
N LYS A 482 -2.02 -11.76 -48.73
CA LYS A 482 -0.88 -12.28 -49.51
C LYS A 482 -0.70 -13.80 -49.37
N THR A 483 -1.26 -14.41 -48.31
CA THR A 483 -1.22 -15.87 -48.08
C THR A 483 -2.45 -16.59 -48.64
N ARG A 484 -3.45 -15.85 -49.15
CA ARG A 484 -4.59 -16.37 -49.91
C ARG A 484 -4.35 -16.06 -51.38
#